data_AF-A0A535KN79-F1
#
_entry.id   AF-A0A535KN79-F1
#
_cell.length_a   1.000
_cell.length_b   1.000
_cell.length_c   1.000
_cell.angle_alpha   90.00
_cell.angle_beta   90.00
_cell.angle_gamma   90.00
#
_symmetry.space_group_name_H-M   'P 1'
#
loop_
_entity.id
_entity.type
_entity.pdbx_description
1 polymer ?
#
loop_
_entity_poly.entity_id
_entity_poly.type
_entity_poly.pdbx_seq_one_letter_code
_entity_poly.pdbx_strand_id
1 'polypeptide(L)'
;MYVVDLSSESAFTHHNISEGSTPEVVPSHPTLSHITRYTITSRQASESSWIFFTSDPVTFKPLVMKVLRPYSDIRYNLSDVAERQRCQIEAFQQNRIFTPEVYIGLARLHNQPSSEDHILIGDTIHHPTLAGLEQGTDYALIMERLPDDRRLDQLLKGDEHAVQDFLYTLTSHIASLHTYRTLSLPKEESTYWGGYSKLQCKLEENLAFLALVLVKVNSSSVTGHIKHCHGDIKSLNLWIMPDSTDDRQQNLSVKLLDAIDFNPLFRNIDILSDFAMLVIDVWARTWPAMFACRMINNYLQLTQQDDTPARNIFEFYLVEKAIVAAAINILFDNQLGLGLRLLQLAQEHLEHLLHCWLYQPA
;
A
#
# COMPACT_ATOMS: atom_id res chain seq x y z
N MET A 1 -34.06 -2.96 -7.83
CA MET A 1 -34.78 -2.54 -9.05
C MET A 1 -35.26 -1.12 -8.85
N TYR A 2 -34.43 -0.13 -9.21
CA TYR A 2 -34.85 1.20 -9.64
C TYR A 2 -33.77 1.68 -10.60
N VAL A 3 -34.18 1.75 -11.86
CA VAL A 3 -33.43 2.21 -13.03
C VAL A 3 -33.69 3.71 -13.13
N VAL A 4 -32.65 4.50 -13.35
CA VAL A 4 -32.81 5.81 -13.99
C VAL A 4 -31.85 5.86 -15.16
N ASP A 5 -32.48 5.74 -16.32
CA ASP A 5 -31.95 5.83 -17.67
C ASP A 5 -31.97 7.30 -18.08
N LEU A 6 -30.88 7.78 -18.68
CA LEU A 6 -30.82 9.04 -19.42
C LEU A 6 -29.85 8.87 -20.61
N SER A 7 -30.28 8.11 -21.62
CA SER A 7 -30.05 8.48 -23.03
C SER A 7 -30.77 9.81 -23.31
N SER A 8 -30.39 10.73 -24.19
CA SER A 8 -29.46 10.81 -25.32
C SER A 8 -29.56 12.26 -25.81
N GLU A 9 -28.52 12.84 -26.42
CA GLU A 9 -28.73 13.62 -27.64
C GLU A 9 -27.42 13.79 -28.43
N SER A 10 -27.49 13.30 -29.66
CA SER A 10 -26.49 13.34 -30.71
C SER A 10 -26.54 14.68 -31.47
N ALA A 11 -25.39 15.16 -31.93
CA ALA A 11 -25.33 16.08 -33.07
C ALA A 11 -24.26 15.59 -34.05
N PHE A 12 -24.73 15.08 -35.19
CA PHE A 12 -23.94 14.80 -36.39
C PHE A 12 -23.69 16.09 -37.17
N THR A 13 -22.50 16.24 -37.75
CA THR A 13 -22.29 16.90 -39.04
C THR A 13 -21.17 16.20 -39.81
N HIS A 14 -21.52 15.68 -41.00
CA HIS A 14 -20.61 15.12 -42.00
C HIS A 14 -20.03 16.24 -42.88
N HIS A 15 -18.76 16.14 -43.26
CA HIS A 15 -18.30 16.41 -44.64
C HIS A 15 -16.99 15.68 -44.97
N ASN A 16 -16.94 15.18 -46.21
CA ASN A 16 -16.00 14.24 -46.81
C ASN A 16 -14.74 14.91 -47.40
N ILE A 17 -13.76 14.04 -47.72
CA ILE A 17 -12.89 13.96 -48.93
C ILE A 17 -11.38 13.97 -48.62
N SER A 18 -10.70 12.83 -48.77
CA SER A 18 -9.77 12.51 -49.89
C SER A 18 -8.87 11.31 -49.58
N GLU A 19 -8.66 10.50 -50.62
CA GLU A 19 -7.81 9.32 -50.69
C GLU A 19 -6.33 9.66 -50.51
N GLY A 20 -5.60 8.75 -49.85
CA GLY A 20 -4.15 8.80 -49.71
C GLY A 20 -3.63 7.44 -49.23
N SER A 21 -3.41 6.54 -50.17
CA SER A 21 -2.78 5.25 -49.98
C SER A 21 -1.39 5.39 -49.34
N THR A 22 -1.23 4.81 -48.15
CA THR A 22 0.08 4.55 -47.53
C THR A 22 0.15 3.07 -47.13
N PRO A 23 1.30 2.41 -47.30
CA PRO A 23 1.40 0.96 -47.20
C PRO A 23 1.11 0.49 -45.77
N GLU A 24 0.24 -0.51 -45.64
CA GLU A 24 0.02 -1.27 -44.41
C GLU A 24 1.37 -1.72 -43.84
N VAL A 25 1.79 -1.09 -42.75
CA VAL A 25 2.76 -1.69 -41.84
C VAL A 25 2.01 -2.79 -41.12
N VAL A 26 2.12 -4.00 -41.64
CA VAL A 26 1.75 -5.22 -40.93
C VAL A 26 2.47 -5.18 -39.58
N PRO A 27 1.77 -5.21 -38.44
CA PRO A 27 2.44 -5.35 -37.16
C PRO A 27 3.17 -6.69 -37.19
N SER A 28 4.49 -6.64 -37.06
CA SER A 28 5.32 -7.82 -36.84
C SER A 28 4.69 -8.64 -35.70
N HIS A 29 4.26 -9.87 -36.01
CA HIS A 29 3.83 -10.83 -35.01
C HIS A 29 4.85 -10.87 -33.86
N PRO A 30 4.42 -10.88 -32.59
CA PRO A 30 5.36 -10.92 -31.49
C PRO A 30 6.19 -12.20 -31.61
N THR A 31 7.50 -12.04 -31.47
CA THR A 31 8.48 -13.06 -31.08
C THR A 31 7.84 -14.15 -30.23
N LEU A 32 8.09 -15.43 -30.56
CA LEU A 32 7.69 -16.56 -29.72
C LEU A 32 8.05 -16.27 -28.26
N SER A 33 7.06 -15.93 -27.45
CA SER A 33 7.25 -15.73 -26.02
C SER A 33 7.66 -17.08 -25.42
N HIS A 34 8.83 -17.15 -24.81
CA HIS A 34 9.26 -18.39 -24.17
C HIS A 34 8.40 -18.63 -22.93
N ILE A 35 7.52 -19.64 -22.97
CA ILE A 35 6.74 -20.03 -21.81
C ILE A 35 7.65 -20.81 -20.87
N THR A 36 7.83 -20.28 -19.66
CA THR A 36 8.68 -20.86 -18.62
C THR A 36 7.84 -21.41 -17.49
N ARG A 37 8.17 -22.62 -17.03
CA ARG A 37 7.52 -23.29 -15.89
C ARG A 37 8.26 -22.98 -14.60
N TYR A 38 7.53 -22.48 -13.61
CA TYR A 38 8.03 -22.19 -12.27
C TYR A 38 7.33 -23.09 -11.26
N THR A 39 8.10 -23.81 -10.45
CA THR A 39 7.54 -24.68 -9.40
C THR A 39 7.15 -23.82 -8.19
N ILE A 40 5.94 -24.00 -7.69
CA ILE A 40 5.42 -23.28 -6.51
C ILE A 40 5.89 -24.01 -5.26
N THR A 41 6.74 -23.36 -4.46
CA THR A 41 7.24 -23.90 -3.19
C THR A 41 6.27 -23.65 -2.03
N SER A 42 5.59 -22.52 -2.05
CA SER A 42 4.56 -22.14 -1.08
C SER A 42 3.60 -21.13 -1.72
N ARG A 43 2.38 -21.04 -1.19
CA ARG A 43 1.36 -20.08 -1.65
C ARG A 43 0.67 -19.42 -0.48
N GLN A 44 0.28 -18.16 -0.66
CA GLN A 44 -0.63 -17.44 0.22
C GLN A 44 -1.79 -16.88 -0.61
N ALA A 45 -2.95 -16.75 0.00
CA ALA A 45 -4.16 -16.28 -0.66
C ALA A 45 -4.82 -15.20 0.19
N SER A 46 -5.16 -14.09 -0.43
CA SER A 46 -6.19 -13.17 0.06
C SER A 46 -7.44 -13.31 -0.83
N GLU A 47 -8.54 -12.65 -0.49
CA GLU A 47 -9.73 -12.65 -1.36
C GLU A 47 -9.42 -12.09 -2.76
N SER A 48 -8.54 -11.08 -2.83
CA SER A 48 -8.21 -10.33 -4.04
C SER A 48 -6.95 -10.78 -4.76
N SER A 49 -6.10 -11.62 -4.16
CA SER A 49 -4.82 -12.01 -4.78
C SER A 49 -4.26 -13.36 -4.31
N TRP A 50 -3.37 -13.90 -5.13
CA TRP A 50 -2.47 -14.99 -4.79
C TRP A 50 -1.03 -14.49 -4.72
N ILE A 51 -0.27 -14.97 -3.75
CA ILE A 51 1.17 -14.81 -3.66
C ILE A 51 1.81 -16.19 -3.80
N PHE A 52 2.68 -16.36 -4.79
CA PHE A 52 3.40 -17.60 -5.03
C PHE A 52 4.89 -17.41 -4.74
N PHE A 53 5.45 -18.31 -3.93
CA PHE A 53 6.87 -18.37 -3.66
C PHE A 53 7.51 -19.40 -4.58
N THR A 54 8.52 -18.99 -5.33
CA THR A 54 9.16 -19.83 -6.35
C THR A 54 10.65 -19.50 -6.45
N SER A 55 11.33 -20.09 -7.42
CA SER A 55 12.72 -19.75 -7.75
C SER A 55 12.88 -19.79 -9.26
N ASP A 56 13.70 -18.88 -9.77
CA ASP A 56 14.06 -18.87 -11.18
C ASP A 56 14.68 -20.22 -11.57
N PRO A 57 14.17 -20.93 -12.59
CA PRO A 57 14.59 -22.29 -12.90
C PRO A 57 16.03 -22.38 -13.45
N VAL A 58 16.64 -21.25 -13.84
CA VAL A 58 17.99 -21.19 -14.42
C VAL A 58 18.99 -20.68 -13.39
N THR A 59 18.68 -19.57 -12.73
CA THR A 59 19.57 -18.88 -11.80
C THR A 59 19.38 -19.33 -10.35
N PHE A 60 18.31 -20.08 -10.06
CA PHE A 60 17.89 -20.50 -8.72
C PHE A 60 17.64 -19.34 -7.75
N LYS A 61 17.53 -18.11 -8.25
CA LYS A 61 17.21 -16.95 -7.42
C LYS A 61 15.78 -17.07 -6.89
N PRO A 62 15.54 -16.81 -5.59
CA PRO A 62 14.20 -16.89 -5.03
C PRO A 62 13.33 -15.72 -5.50
N LEU A 63 12.11 -16.03 -5.93
CA LEU A 63 11.16 -15.07 -6.48
C LEU A 63 9.81 -15.17 -5.77
N VAL A 64 9.07 -14.06 -5.81
CA VAL A 64 7.69 -13.97 -5.39
C VAL A 64 6.86 -13.46 -6.57
N MET A 65 5.70 -14.08 -6.81
CA MET A 65 4.78 -13.69 -7.87
C MET A 65 3.42 -13.34 -7.28
N LYS A 66 2.96 -12.09 -7.47
CA LYS A 66 1.60 -11.65 -7.08
C LYS A 66 0.67 -11.70 -8.27
N VAL A 67 -0.44 -12.42 -8.14
CA VAL A 67 -1.48 -12.57 -9.17
C VAL A 67 -2.81 -12.09 -8.61
N LEU A 68 -3.49 -11.18 -9.30
CA LEU A 68 -4.81 -10.70 -8.88
C LEU A 68 -5.91 -11.73 -9.19
N ARG A 69 -6.91 -11.80 -8.31
CA ARG A 69 -8.08 -12.67 -8.42
C ARG A 69 -9.32 -11.85 -8.80
N PRO A 70 -10.31 -12.47 -9.46
CA PRO A 70 -11.64 -11.89 -9.54
C PRO A 70 -12.19 -11.68 -8.13
N TYR A 71 -12.37 -10.42 -7.76
CA TYR A 71 -12.87 -9.99 -6.46
C TYR A 71 -13.53 -8.62 -6.63
N SER A 72 -14.59 -8.35 -5.87
CA SER A 72 -15.13 -7.00 -5.80
C SER A 72 -15.74 -6.76 -4.44
N ASP A 73 -15.44 -5.59 -3.88
CA ASP A 73 -16.07 -5.04 -2.69
C ASP A 73 -16.36 -3.55 -2.93
N ILE A 74 -16.68 -2.81 -1.86
CA ILE A 74 -16.93 -1.37 -1.96
C ILE A 74 -15.68 -0.55 -2.33
N ARG A 75 -14.49 -1.14 -2.22
CA ARG A 75 -13.18 -0.47 -2.44
C ARG A 75 -12.60 -0.84 -3.80
N TYR A 76 -12.83 -2.06 -4.27
CA TYR A 76 -12.18 -2.66 -5.42
C TYR A 76 -13.19 -3.33 -6.34
N ASN A 77 -12.93 -3.23 -7.64
CA ASN A 77 -13.52 -4.14 -8.61
C ASN A 77 -12.38 -4.74 -9.41
N LEU A 78 -12.09 -6.02 -9.20
CA LEU A 78 -11.07 -6.80 -9.90
C LEU A 78 -11.74 -7.90 -10.75
N SER A 79 -13.05 -7.80 -10.99
CA SER A 79 -13.79 -8.81 -11.75
C SER A 79 -13.38 -8.83 -13.22
N ASP A 80 -13.09 -7.66 -13.78
CA ASP A 80 -12.64 -7.48 -15.15
C ASP A 80 -11.12 -7.69 -15.31
N VAL A 81 -10.71 -8.30 -16.42
CA VAL A 81 -9.30 -8.59 -16.70
C VAL A 81 -8.53 -7.30 -17.01
N ALA A 82 -9.11 -6.37 -17.77
CA ALA A 82 -8.42 -5.13 -18.13
C ALA A 82 -8.21 -4.24 -16.90
N GLU A 83 -9.16 -4.25 -15.98
CA GLU A 83 -9.04 -3.66 -14.65
C GLU A 83 -7.88 -4.29 -13.84
N ARG A 84 -7.79 -5.62 -13.75
CA ARG A 84 -6.65 -6.30 -13.10
C ARG A 84 -5.31 -5.96 -13.76
N GLN A 85 -5.26 -5.86 -15.09
CA GLN A 85 -4.05 -5.43 -15.81
C GLN A 85 -3.62 -4.02 -15.41
N ARG A 86 -4.56 -3.08 -15.35
CA ARG A 86 -4.26 -1.71 -14.91
C ARG A 86 -3.78 -1.68 -13.47
N CYS A 87 -4.43 -2.41 -12.56
CA CYS A 87 -3.99 -2.53 -11.18
C CYS A 87 -2.57 -3.12 -11.08
N GLN A 88 -2.22 -4.14 -11.86
CA GLN A 88 -0.86 -4.71 -11.83
C GLN A 88 0.21 -3.71 -12.33
N ILE A 89 -0.10 -2.88 -13.33
CA ILE A 89 0.78 -1.80 -13.78
C ILE A 89 0.93 -0.74 -12.68
N GLU A 90 -0.18 -0.33 -12.07
CA GLU A 90 -0.18 0.67 -11.01
C GLU A 90 0.58 0.17 -9.78
N ALA A 91 0.35 -1.07 -9.34
CA ALA A 91 1.11 -1.75 -8.30
C ALA A 91 2.61 -1.73 -8.60
N PHE A 92 3.00 -2.10 -9.82
CA PHE A 92 4.41 -2.08 -10.25
C PHE A 92 5.01 -0.67 -10.16
N GLN A 93 4.29 0.35 -10.65
CA GLN A 93 4.77 1.73 -10.68
C GLN A 93 4.87 2.32 -9.27
N GLN A 94 3.81 2.19 -8.47
CA GLN A 94 3.72 2.76 -7.12
C GLN A 94 4.74 2.14 -6.18
N ASN A 95 4.82 0.80 -6.15
CA ASN A 95 5.74 0.15 -5.24
C ASN A 95 7.22 0.42 -5.56
N ARG A 96 7.56 0.68 -6.83
CA ARG A 96 8.92 1.09 -7.22
C ARG A 96 9.32 2.49 -6.77
N ILE A 97 8.36 3.33 -6.34
CA ILE A 97 8.68 4.61 -5.70
C ILE A 97 9.37 4.35 -4.35
N PHE A 98 8.92 3.32 -3.63
CA PHE A 98 9.41 2.98 -2.30
C PHE A 98 10.59 2.00 -2.35
N THR A 99 10.50 0.97 -3.20
CA THR A 99 11.47 -0.14 -3.24
C THR A 99 11.74 -0.58 -4.69
N PRO A 100 12.43 0.22 -5.52
CA PRO A 100 12.57 -0.01 -6.96
C PRO A 100 13.27 -1.31 -7.34
N GLU A 101 14.16 -1.81 -6.50
CA GLU A 101 14.99 -3.00 -6.73
C GLU A 101 14.25 -4.33 -6.51
N VAL A 102 13.13 -4.33 -5.77
CA VAL A 102 12.38 -5.57 -5.50
C VAL A 102 11.48 -5.94 -6.68
N TYR A 103 10.91 -4.96 -7.38
CA TYR A 103 9.92 -5.20 -8.42
C TYR A 103 10.56 -5.31 -9.80
N ILE A 104 10.55 -6.51 -10.37
CA ILE A 104 11.28 -6.88 -11.59
C ILE A 104 10.48 -6.53 -12.86
N GLY A 105 9.18 -6.81 -12.86
CA GLY A 105 8.31 -6.57 -14.02
C GLY A 105 6.98 -7.32 -13.96
N LEU A 106 6.23 -7.31 -15.06
CA LEU A 106 5.02 -8.12 -15.24
C LEU A 106 5.27 -9.27 -16.22
N ALA A 107 4.73 -10.45 -15.93
CA ALA A 107 4.78 -11.58 -16.86
C ALA A 107 3.39 -12.15 -17.11
N ARG A 108 3.06 -12.43 -18.37
CA ARG A 108 1.76 -12.97 -18.77
C ARG A 108 1.55 -14.36 -18.19
N LEU A 109 0.37 -14.64 -17.65
CA LEU A 109 -0.03 -15.98 -17.20
C LEU A 109 -0.54 -16.84 -18.35
N HIS A 110 -0.14 -18.11 -18.37
CA HIS A 110 -0.57 -19.12 -19.34
C HIS A 110 -1.37 -20.28 -18.72
N ASN A 111 -1.46 -20.35 -17.39
CA ASN A 111 -2.28 -21.32 -16.66
C ASN A 111 -3.03 -20.63 -15.52
N GLN A 112 -3.99 -21.34 -14.92
CA GLN A 112 -4.64 -20.89 -13.67
C GLN A 112 -3.93 -21.55 -12.47
N PRO A 113 -3.05 -20.82 -11.75
CA PRO A 113 -2.16 -21.42 -10.74
C PRO A 113 -2.86 -21.84 -9.44
N SER A 114 -4.17 -21.63 -9.30
CA SER A 114 -4.91 -21.98 -8.07
C SER A 114 -4.97 -23.48 -7.81
N SER A 115 -5.03 -24.32 -8.85
CA SER A 115 -5.10 -25.79 -8.74
C SER A 115 -3.77 -26.51 -8.97
N GLU A 116 -2.78 -25.83 -9.52
CA GLU A 116 -1.53 -26.44 -9.96
C GLU A 116 -0.39 -26.19 -8.96
N ASP A 117 0.62 -27.06 -8.97
CA ASP A 117 1.87 -26.92 -8.20
C ASP A 117 2.92 -26.06 -8.93
N HIS A 118 2.53 -25.45 -10.05
CA HIS A 118 3.40 -24.64 -10.89
C HIS A 118 2.65 -23.48 -11.53
N ILE A 119 3.40 -22.49 -11.99
CA ILE A 119 2.90 -21.35 -12.74
C ILE A 119 3.66 -21.27 -14.08
N LEU A 120 2.92 -21.05 -15.17
CA LEU A 120 3.44 -20.89 -16.51
C LEU A 120 3.36 -19.41 -16.86
N ILE A 121 4.52 -18.78 -17.06
CA ILE A 121 4.61 -17.38 -17.44
C ILE A 121 5.40 -17.19 -18.72
N GLY A 122 5.04 -16.16 -19.49
CA GLY A 122 5.85 -15.68 -20.61
C GLY A 122 7.07 -14.88 -20.13
N ASP A 123 7.77 -14.27 -21.08
CA ASP A 123 8.89 -13.38 -20.79
C ASP A 123 8.48 -12.20 -19.89
N THR A 124 9.37 -11.78 -18.99
CA THR A 124 9.10 -10.69 -18.06
C THR A 124 9.24 -9.34 -18.76
N ILE A 125 8.19 -8.53 -18.68
CA ILE A 125 8.12 -7.17 -19.19
C ILE A 125 8.63 -6.22 -18.10
N HIS A 126 9.86 -5.75 -18.23
CA HIS A 126 10.51 -4.86 -17.24
C HIS A 126 9.97 -3.42 -17.24
N HIS A 127 9.33 -2.99 -18.34
CA HIS A 127 8.71 -1.67 -18.49
C HIS A 127 7.27 -1.81 -18.99
N PRO A 128 6.36 -2.34 -18.16
CA PRO A 128 4.99 -2.63 -18.58
C PRO A 128 4.23 -1.33 -18.89
N THR A 129 3.52 -1.33 -20.01
CA THR A 129 2.57 -0.28 -20.40
C THR A 129 1.28 -0.93 -20.85
N LEU A 130 0.12 -0.27 -20.70
CA LEU A 130 -1.17 -0.83 -21.11
C LEU A 130 -1.19 -1.26 -22.58
N ALA A 131 -0.55 -0.49 -23.47
CA ALA A 131 -0.45 -0.82 -24.89
C ALA A 131 0.46 -2.02 -25.19
N GLY A 132 1.40 -2.33 -24.29
CA GLY A 132 2.31 -3.46 -24.41
C GLY A 132 1.79 -4.76 -23.78
N LEU A 133 0.67 -4.73 -23.06
CA LEU A 133 0.03 -5.92 -22.50
C LEU A 133 -0.98 -6.49 -23.50
N GLU A 134 -0.97 -7.80 -23.68
CA GLU A 134 -2.02 -8.51 -24.42
C GLU A 134 -3.35 -8.44 -23.68
N GLN A 135 -4.39 -7.95 -24.35
CA GLN A 135 -5.73 -7.80 -23.77
C GLN A 135 -6.34 -9.15 -23.41
N GLY A 136 -7.17 -9.17 -22.36
CA GLY A 136 -7.92 -10.37 -21.95
C GLY A 136 -7.08 -11.47 -21.31
N THR A 137 -5.86 -11.15 -20.85
CA THR A 137 -4.97 -12.10 -20.16
C THR A 137 -4.54 -11.56 -18.80
N ASP A 138 -4.43 -12.44 -17.80
CA ASP A 138 -3.92 -12.06 -16.49
C ASP A 138 -2.38 -12.01 -16.46
N TYR A 139 -1.84 -11.20 -15.56
CA TYR A 139 -0.39 -11.00 -15.40
C TYR A 139 0.02 -11.25 -13.96
N ALA A 140 1.20 -11.85 -13.77
CA ALA A 140 1.90 -11.90 -12.50
C ALA A 140 2.83 -10.69 -12.35
N LEU A 141 2.82 -10.08 -11.18
CA LEU A 141 3.82 -9.10 -10.74
C LEU A 141 5.01 -9.86 -10.15
N ILE A 142 6.16 -9.75 -10.78
CA ILE A 142 7.37 -10.50 -10.46
C ILE A 142 8.26 -9.69 -9.53
N MET A 143 8.63 -10.29 -8.40
CA MET A 143 9.40 -9.64 -7.34
C MET A 143 10.55 -10.53 -6.87
N GLU A 144 11.66 -9.91 -6.46
CA GLU A 144 12.72 -10.59 -5.71
C GLU A 144 12.21 -10.96 -4.31
N ARG A 145 12.52 -12.16 -3.83
CA ARG A 145 12.14 -12.58 -2.46
C ARG A 145 13.08 -11.95 -1.44
N LEU A 146 12.52 -11.17 -0.52
CA LEU A 146 13.26 -10.68 0.65
C LEU A 146 13.36 -11.76 1.75
N PRO A 147 14.44 -11.78 2.57
CA PRO A 147 14.60 -12.74 3.66
C PRO A 147 13.55 -12.57 4.76
N ASP A 148 12.89 -13.66 5.15
CA ASP A 148 11.75 -13.62 6.09
C ASP A 148 12.17 -13.16 7.50
N ASP A 149 13.40 -13.46 7.92
CA ASP A 149 13.97 -13.07 9.22
C ASP A 149 14.31 -11.57 9.31
N ARG A 150 14.32 -10.87 8.17
CA ARG A 150 14.56 -9.41 8.09
C ARG A 150 13.27 -8.60 8.03
N ARG A 151 12.10 -9.25 8.05
CA ARG A 151 10.80 -8.58 8.13
C ARG A 151 10.60 -7.96 9.51
N LEU A 152 10.03 -6.77 9.58
CA LEU A 152 9.99 -5.98 10.81
C LEU A 152 9.29 -6.73 11.95
N ASP A 153 8.18 -7.42 11.70
CA ASP A 153 7.47 -8.22 12.72
C ASP A 153 8.36 -9.30 13.39
N GLN A 154 9.36 -9.82 12.67
CA GLN A 154 10.35 -10.75 13.21
C GLN A 154 11.45 -10.00 13.96
N LEU A 155 11.95 -8.90 13.40
CA LEU A 155 12.98 -8.08 14.04
C LEU A 155 12.51 -7.49 15.38
N LEU A 156 11.22 -7.15 15.50
CA LEU A 156 10.61 -6.63 16.74
C LEU A 156 10.60 -7.63 17.90
N LYS A 157 10.87 -8.92 17.64
CA LYS A 157 11.00 -9.96 18.68
C LYS A 157 12.43 -10.11 19.20
N GLY A 158 13.37 -9.33 18.65
CA GLY A 158 14.79 -9.37 18.98
C GLY A 158 15.13 -8.64 20.28
N ASP A 159 16.43 -8.42 20.47
CA ASP A 159 16.97 -7.67 21.60
C ASP A 159 16.55 -6.19 21.57
N GLU A 160 16.31 -5.60 22.74
CA GLU A 160 15.80 -4.23 22.87
C GLU A 160 16.69 -3.18 22.20
N HIS A 161 18.03 -3.33 22.28
CA HIS A 161 18.94 -2.39 21.64
C HIS A 161 18.84 -2.49 20.11
N ALA A 162 18.83 -3.71 19.58
CA ALA A 162 18.68 -3.94 18.14
C ALA A 162 17.33 -3.40 17.63
N VAL A 163 16.23 -3.66 18.35
CA VAL A 163 14.91 -3.11 18.04
C VAL A 163 14.96 -1.58 18.01
N GLN A 164 15.61 -0.94 18.98
CA GLN A 164 15.73 0.51 19.02
C GLN A 164 16.44 1.07 17.79
N ASP A 165 17.55 0.46 17.38
CA ASP A 165 18.33 0.88 16.22
C ASP A 165 17.52 0.72 14.92
N PHE A 166 16.83 -0.43 14.76
CA PHE A 166 15.93 -0.67 13.65
C PHE A 166 14.82 0.37 13.57
N LEU A 167 14.18 0.69 14.70
CA LEU A 167 13.10 1.68 14.74
C LEU A 167 13.61 3.09 14.47
N TYR A 168 14.81 3.45 14.94
CA TYR A 168 15.41 4.74 14.65
C TYR A 168 15.72 4.89 13.15
N THR A 169 16.34 3.88 12.53
CA THR A 169 16.59 3.85 11.09
C THR A 169 15.29 3.94 10.31
N LEU A 170 14.28 3.15 10.69
CA LEU A 170 12.98 3.12 10.04
C LEU A 170 12.30 4.49 10.12
N THR A 171 12.17 5.07 11.31
CA THR A 171 11.56 6.41 11.48
C THR A 171 12.27 7.47 10.66
N SER A 172 13.61 7.45 10.66
CA SER A 172 14.41 8.39 9.86
C SER A 172 14.17 8.20 8.35
N HIS A 173 14.09 6.94 7.91
CA HIS A 173 13.81 6.60 6.52
C HIS A 173 12.40 7.05 6.09
N ILE A 174 11.36 6.76 6.89
CA ILE A 174 9.98 7.18 6.57
C ILE A 174 9.88 8.71 6.53
N ALA A 175 10.47 9.43 7.50
CA ALA A 175 10.50 10.89 7.47
C ALA A 175 11.18 11.43 6.20
N SER A 176 12.31 10.85 5.81
CA SER A 176 13.00 11.19 4.56
C SER A 176 12.14 10.87 3.32
N LEU A 177 11.48 9.71 3.26
CA LEU A 177 10.59 9.33 2.17
C LEU A 177 9.45 10.34 2.02
N HIS A 178 8.77 10.64 3.12
CA HIS A 178 7.68 11.61 3.16
C HIS A 178 8.15 13.02 2.81
N THR A 179 9.40 13.37 3.08
CA THR A 179 9.93 14.70 2.77
C THR A 179 10.32 14.84 1.30
N TYR A 180 11.02 13.84 0.76
CA TYR A 180 11.75 13.97 -0.52
C TYR A 180 11.28 13.04 -1.65
N ARG A 181 10.59 11.93 -1.37
CA ARG A 181 10.26 10.90 -2.38
C ARG A 181 8.78 10.78 -2.70
N THR A 182 7.89 11.02 -1.74
CA THR A 182 6.45 11.04 -1.99
C THR A 182 6.07 12.29 -2.79
N LEU A 183 5.26 12.10 -3.84
CA LEU A 183 4.79 13.18 -4.70
C LEU A 183 3.93 14.16 -3.89
N SER A 184 4.33 15.44 -3.91
CA SER A 184 3.53 16.53 -3.36
C SER A 184 2.34 16.80 -4.26
N LEU A 185 1.16 16.95 -3.68
CA LEU A 185 -0.03 17.36 -4.40
C LEU A 185 -0.05 18.88 -4.65
N PRO A 186 -0.66 19.36 -5.74
CA PRO A 186 -0.98 20.78 -5.91
C PRO A 186 -1.75 21.31 -4.70
N LYS A 187 -1.58 22.59 -4.36
CA LYS A 187 -2.19 23.18 -3.16
C LYS A 187 -3.72 23.00 -3.09
N GLU A 188 -4.40 23.12 -4.23
CA GLU A 188 -5.84 22.93 -4.34
C GLU A 188 -6.24 21.48 -4.04
N GLU A 189 -5.54 20.50 -4.62
CA GLU A 189 -5.76 19.09 -4.35
C GLU A 189 -5.40 18.71 -2.90
N SER A 190 -4.29 19.20 -2.37
CA SER A 190 -3.90 18.99 -0.97
C SER A 190 -4.96 19.50 -0.01
N THR A 191 -5.53 20.68 -0.29
CA THR A 191 -6.64 21.26 0.50
C THR A 191 -7.92 20.43 0.36
N TYR A 192 -8.21 19.92 -0.84
CA TYR A 192 -9.36 19.06 -1.09
C TYR A 192 -9.26 17.74 -0.32
N TRP A 193 -8.14 17.03 -0.45
CA TRP A 193 -7.92 15.73 0.21
C TRP A 193 -7.72 15.84 1.72
N GLY A 194 -7.14 16.94 2.20
CA GLY A 194 -6.97 17.24 3.64
C GLY A 194 -8.18 17.94 4.28
N GLY A 195 -9.21 18.24 3.48
CA GLY A 195 -10.43 18.87 3.94
C GLY A 195 -11.26 17.92 4.79
N TYR A 196 -12.03 18.50 5.73
CA TYR A 196 -12.90 17.76 6.65
C TYR A 196 -13.78 16.72 5.95
N SER A 197 -14.44 17.09 4.84
CA SER A 197 -15.34 16.17 4.14
C SER A 197 -14.63 14.93 3.59
N LYS A 198 -13.35 15.04 3.22
CA LYS A 198 -12.55 13.91 2.75
C LYS A 198 -11.98 13.09 3.88
N LEU A 199 -11.54 13.72 4.96
CA LEU A 199 -11.17 13.01 6.17
C LEU A 199 -12.37 12.24 6.75
N GLN A 200 -13.57 12.83 6.74
CA GLN A 200 -14.81 12.16 7.12
C GLN A 200 -15.12 11.00 6.19
N CYS A 201 -15.08 11.19 4.87
CA CYS A 201 -15.32 10.12 3.90
C CYS A 201 -14.35 8.95 4.09
N LYS A 202 -13.06 9.24 4.27
CA LYS A 202 -12.03 8.23 4.53
C LYS A 202 -12.28 7.51 5.87
N LEU A 203 -12.63 8.25 6.92
CA LEU A 203 -12.99 7.67 8.21
C LEU A 203 -14.24 6.79 8.06
N GLU A 204 -15.26 7.25 7.36
CA GLU A 204 -16.49 6.49 7.10
C GLU A 204 -16.22 5.25 6.26
N GLU A 205 -15.27 5.25 5.32
CA GLU A 205 -14.86 4.04 4.59
C GLU A 205 -14.05 3.08 5.47
N ASN A 206 -13.12 3.60 6.26
CA ASN A 206 -12.37 2.83 7.26
C ASN A 206 -13.30 2.20 8.31
N LEU A 207 -14.32 2.95 8.73
CA LEU A 207 -15.35 2.55 9.66
C LEU A 207 -16.55 1.88 8.98
N ALA A 208 -16.68 1.85 7.65
CA ALA A 208 -17.76 1.10 6.97
C ALA A 208 -17.67 -0.38 7.33
N PHE A 209 -16.45 -0.84 7.61
CA PHE A 209 -16.13 -2.15 8.17
C PHE A 209 -16.62 -2.33 9.63
N LEU A 210 -16.89 -1.23 10.33
CA LEU A 210 -17.34 -1.11 11.73
C LEU A 210 -18.71 -0.41 11.86
N ALA A 211 -19.40 -0.13 10.74
CA ALA A 211 -20.57 0.75 10.63
C ALA A 211 -21.87 0.13 11.17
N LEU A 212 -21.77 -0.64 12.25
CA LEU A 212 -22.84 -0.85 13.20
C LEU A 212 -22.82 0.19 14.34
N VAL A 213 -21.77 0.99 14.51
CA VAL A 213 -21.61 1.85 15.70
C VAL A 213 -20.87 3.18 15.38
N LEU A 214 -21.66 4.26 15.32
CA LEU A 214 -21.32 5.68 15.64
C LEU A 214 -20.86 6.69 14.56
N VAL A 215 -21.29 7.93 14.81
CA VAL A 215 -21.30 9.14 13.96
C VAL A 215 -20.76 10.37 14.72
N LYS A 216 -20.06 11.23 13.96
CA LYS A 216 -19.71 12.67 14.11
C LYS A 216 -18.69 13.13 15.15
N VAL A 217 -17.69 13.86 14.63
CA VAL A 217 -16.88 14.90 15.31
C VAL A 217 -16.60 16.05 14.33
N ASN A 218 -16.52 17.30 14.81
CA ASN A 218 -16.36 18.55 14.03
C ASN A 218 -14.89 18.91 13.71
N SER A 219 -14.74 19.84 12.77
CA SER A 219 -13.62 20.11 11.87
C SER A 219 -12.43 20.94 12.40
N SER A 220 -11.24 20.61 11.89
CA SER A 220 -10.15 21.53 11.53
C SER A 220 -9.58 21.07 10.19
N SER A 221 -9.34 21.99 9.25
CA SER A 221 -8.76 21.68 7.93
C SER A 221 -7.25 21.48 8.06
N VAL A 222 -6.71 20.36 7.59
CA VAL A 222 -5.26 20.12 7.57
C VAL A 222 -4.73 20.48 6.20
N THR A 223 -4.39 21.76 6.02
CA THR A 223 -3.68 22.19 4.82
C THR A 223 -2.19 22.06 5.06
N GLY A 224 -1.50 21.17 4.33
CA GLY A 224 -0.03 21.24 4.20
C GLY A 224 0.74 19.93 4.05
N HIS A 225 0.19 18.78 4.43
CA HIS A 225 0.97 17.54 4.51
C HIS A 225 0.33 16.31 3.85
N ILE A 226 -0.67 16.50 2.98
CA ILE A 226 -1.22 15.41 2.16
C ILE A 226 -0.27 15.13 1.00
N LYS A 227 0.14 13.86 0.86
CA LYS A 227 1.01 13.39 -0.21
C LYS A 227 0.48 12.08 -0.79
N HIS A 228 1.08 11.65 -1.91
CA HIS A 228 0.97 10.26 -2.37
C HIS A 228 1.79 9.35 -1.46
N CYS A 229 1.17 8.95 -0.36
CA CYS A 229 1.72 8.12 0.70
C CYS A 229 1.58 6.63 0.37
N HIS A 230 2.17 5.75 1.19
CA HIS A 230 2.13 4.30 0.97
C HIS A 230 0.73 3.72 1.29
N GLY A 231 0.05 4.25 2.31
CA GLY A 231 -1.32 3.90 2.65
C GLY A 231 -1.49 2.58 3.42
N ASP A 232 -0.41 1.79 3.56
CA ASP A 232 -0.41 0.48 4.23
C ASP A 232 0.92 0.16 4.95
N ILE A 233 1.53 1.16 5.60
CA ILE A 233 2.80 0.98 6.31
C ILE A 233 2.56 0.24 7.62
N LYS A 234 2.84 -1.07 7.63
CA LYS A 234 2.78 -1.95 8.81
C LYS A 234 3.94 -2.93 8.80
N SER A 235 4.27 -3.53 9.95
CA SER A 235 5.46 -4.38 10.11
C SER A 235 5.52 -5.57 9.16
N LEU A 236 4.37 -6.10 8.73
CA LEU A 236 4.29 -7.18 7.75
C LEU A 236 4.68 -6.77 6.32
N ASN A 237 4.74 -5.46 6.05
CA ASN A 237 5.07 -4.86 4.77
C ASN A 237 6.46 -4.20 4.76
N LEU A 238 7.24 -4.40 5.84
CA LEU A 238 8.53 -3.72 6.05
C LEU A 238 9.67 -4.70 6.25
N TRP A 239 10.79 -4.45 5.58
CA TRP A 239 12.05 -5.15 5.80
C TRP A 239 13.16 -4.17 6.13
N ILE A 240 14.02 -4.56 7.07
CA ILE A 240 15.22 -3.80 7.41
C ILE A 240 16.40 -4.75 7.27
N MET A 241 17.39 -4.40 6.44
CA MET A 241 18.52 -5.27 6.12
C MET A 241 19.79 -4.45 5.94
N PRO A 242 21.00 -5.03 6.11
CA PRO A 242 22.23 -4.32 5.80
C PRO A 242 22.17 -3.73 4.39
N ASP A 243 22.67 -2.51 4.23
CA ASP A 243 22.76 -1.88 2.93
C ASP A 243 23.74 -2.66 2.04
N SER A 244 23.26 -3.15 0.90
CA SER A 244 24.07 -3.94 -0.05
C SER A 244 25.18 -3.12 -0.71
N THR A 245 25.12 -1.79 -0.60
CA THR A 245 26.17 -0.87 -1.09
C THR A 245 27.21 -0.53 -0.03
N ASP A 246 27.03 -0.98 1.21
CA ASP A 246 27.99 -0.79 2.30
C ASP A 246 28.80 -2.08 2.53
N ASP A 247 30.04 -2.08 2.06
CA ASP A 247 30.99 -3.20 2.25
C ASP A 247 31.21 -3.57 3.73
N ARG A 248 30.96 -2.64 4.66
CA ARG A 248 31.10 -2.87 6.10
C ARG A 248 29.82 -3.37 6.77
N GLN A 249 28.69 -3.39 6.05
CA GLN A 249 27.36 -3.77 6.55
C GLN A 249 26.96 -3.01 7.83
N GLN A 250 27.43 -1.78 7.99
CA GLN A 250 27.14 -0.92 9.15
C GLN A 250 25.86 -0.11 8.93
N ASN A 251 25.55 0.21 7.69
CA ASN A 251 24.32 0.89 7.30
C ASN A 251 23.18 -0.09 7.10
N LEU A 252 21.97 0.36 7.39
CA LEU A 252 20.73 -0.38 7.21
C LEU A 252 19.90 0.26 6.09
N SER A 253 19.37 -0.59 5.22
CA SER A 253 18.39 -0.24 4.20
C SER A 253 16.99 -0.70 4.63
N VAL A 254 15.99 0.12 4.35
CA VAL A 254 14.58 -0.17 4.60
C VAL A 254 13.90 -0.45 3.27
N LYS A 255 13.03 -1.46 3.23
CA LYS A 255 12.21 -1.85 2.07
C LYS A 255 10.75 -1.82 2.48
N LEU A 256 9.92 -1.11 1.72
CA LEU A 256 8.47 -1.03 1.91
C LEU A 256 7.78 -1.71 0.71
N LEU A 257 6.92 -2.67 0.99
CA LEU A 257 6.17 -3.41 -0.02
C LEU A 257 4.66 -3.23 0.17
N ASP A 258 3.90 -3.51 -0.88
CA ASP A 258 2.43 -3.56 -0.86
C ASP A 258 1.78 -2.19 -0.56
N ALA A 259 2.30 -1.14 -1.18
CA ALA A 259 1.68 0.18 -1.18
C ALA A 259 0.29 0.12 -1.83
N ILE A 260 -0.67 0.84 -1.24
CA ILE A 260 -2.00 0.98 -1.81
C ILE A 260 -1.89 1.84 -3.06
N ASP A 261 -2.24 1.23 -4.17
CA ASP A 261 -1.92 1.71 -5.50
C ASP A 261 -3.14 2.33 -6.18
N PHE A 262 -4.32 1.73 -6.09
CA PHE A 262 -5.50 2.09 -6.92
C PHE A 262 -6.52 3.04 -6.29
N ASN A 263 -6.59 3.20 -4.96
CA ASN A 263 -7.66 3.99 -4.32
C ASN A 263 -7.11 5.33 -3.78
N PRO A 264 -7.47 6.47 -4.42
CA PRO A 264 -7.04 7.80 -3.99
C PRO A 264 -7.32 8.13 -2.51
N LEU A 265 -8.39 7.61 -1.92
CA LEU A 265 -8.74 7.88 -0.51
C LEU A 265 -7.74 7.27 0.47
N PHE A 266 -7.02 6.23 0.06
CA PHE A 266 -6.03 5.53 0.88
C PHE A 266 -4.58 5.92 0.56
N ARG A 267 -4.29 6.42 -0.65
CA ARG A 267 -2.95 6.89 -1.02
C ARG A 267 -2.75 8.40 -0.88
N ASN A 268 -3.79 9.21 -1.07
CA ASN A 268 -3.72 10.67 -0.93
C ASN A 268 -4.06 11.06 0.51
N ILE A 269 -3.17 10.71 1.44
CA ILE A 269 -3.40 10.85 2.88
C ILE A 269 -2.36 11.75 3.53
N ASP A 270 -2.68 12.23 4.73
CA ASP A 270 -1.72 12.93 5.58
C ASP A 270 -0.56 11.98 5.95
N ILE A 271 0.68 12.46 5.85
CA ILE A 271 1.87 11.71 6.26
C ILE A 271 1.84 11.27 7.73
N LEU A 272 1.13 12.00 8.61
CA LEU A 272 0.88 11.59 9.99
C LEU A 272 -0.08 10.40 10.05
N SER A 273 -1.06 10.32 9.16
CA SER A 273 -1.98 9.17 9.08
C SER A 273 -1.27 7.92 8.55
N ASP A 274 -0.37 8.08 7.58
CA ASP A 274 0.45 6.98 7.07
C ASP A 274 1.41 6.46 8.16
N PHE A 275 2.07 7.38 8.88
CA PHE A 275 2.96 7.02 9.99
C PHE A 275 2.23 6.45 11.21
N ALA A 276 1.00 6.91 11.50
CA ALA A 276 0.17 6.39 12.61
C ALA A 276 -0.08 4.89 12.47
N MET A 277 -0.27 4.42 11.24
CA MET A 277 -0.47 3.00 10.96
C MET A 277 0.73 2.16 11.42
N LEU A 278 1.94 2.64 11.14
CA LEU A 278 3.17 1.99 11.54
C LEU A 278 3.35 2.03 13.06
N VAL A 279 3.15 3.19 13.68
CA VAL A 279 3.33 3.38 15.13
C VAL A 279 2.45 2.43 15.91
N ILE A 280 1.17 2.36 15.58
CA ILE A 280 0.22 1.49 16.28
C ILE A 280 0.54 0.01 16.09
N ASP A 281 0.91 -0.40 14.86
CA ASP A 281 1.28 -1.79 14.60
C ASP A 281 2.56 -2.19 15.38
N VAL A 282 3.57 -1.31 15.45
CA VAL A 282 4.77 -1.54 16.27
C VAL A 282 4.43 -1.57 17.75
N TRP A 283 3.63 -0.62 18.24
CA TRP A 283 3.27 -0.53 19.65
C TRP A 283 2.45 -1.73 20.12
N ALA A 284 1.58 -2.28 19.27
CA ALA A 284 0.82 -3.46 19.60
C ALA A 284 1.68 -4.74 19.66
N ARG A 285 2.83 -4.75 18.98
CA ARG A 285 3.75 -5.90 18.89
C ARG A 285 4.96 -5.82 19.81
N THR A 286 5.20 -4.67 20.43
CA THR A 286 6.41 -4.42 21.22
C THR A 286 6.10 -3.99 22.65
N TRP A 287 7.03 -4.35 23.53
CA TRP A 287 7.18 -3.76 24.86
C TRP A 287 8.67 -3.44 25.04
N PRO A 288 9.02 -2.31 25.68
CA PRO A 288 8.15 -1.32 26.33
C PRO A 288 7.53 -0.28 25.37
N ALA A 289 6.44 0.36 25.82
CA ALA A 289 5.75 1.47 25.12
C ALA A 289 6.68 2.63 24.70
N MET A 290 7.84 2.75 25.36
CA MET A 290 8.86 3.74 25.04
C MET A 290 9.31 3.70 23.57
N PHE A 291 9.29 2.53 22.90
CA PHE A 291 9.64 2.45 21.48
C PHE A 291 8.72 3.31 20.62
N ALA A 292 7.42 3.16 20.79
CA ALA A 292 6.42 3.95 20.06
C ALA A 292 6.53 5.45 20.41
N CYS A 293 6.70 5.79 21.69
CA CYS A 293 6.90 7.19 22.09
C CYS A 293 8.12 7.84 21.43
N ARG A 294 9.24 7.10 21.31
CA ARG A 294 10.44 7.59 20.62
C ARG A 294 10.21 7.73 19.12
N MET A 295 9.53 6.78 18.49
CA MET A 295 9.15 6.89 17.07
C MET A 295 8.33 8.15 16.81
N ILE A 296 7.31 8.40 17.63
CA ILE A 296 6.46 9.59 17.55
C ILE A 296 7.31 10.87 17.68
N ASN A 297 8.07 11.00 18.77
CA ASN A 297 8.85 12.22 19.03
C ASN A 297 9.90 12.49 17.95
N ASN A 298 10.63 11.45 17.53
CA ASN A 298 11.64 11.58 16.48
C ASN A 298 10.99 11.97 15.14
N TYR A 299 9.87 11.35 14.79
CA TYR A 299 9.19 11.63 13.53
C TYR A 299 8.69 13.08 13.48
N LEU A 300 7.97 13.54 14.51
CA LEU A 300 7.46 14.92 14.56
C LEU A 300 8.60 15.95 14.53
N GLN A 301 9.72 15.67 15.18
CA GLN A 301 10.90 16.52 15.14
C GLN A 301 11.50 16.57 13.73
N LEU A 302 11.65 15.42 13.07
CA LEU A 302 12.23 15.31 11.73
C LEU A 302 11.34 15.96 10.66
N THR A 303 10.02 15.85 10.78
CA THR A 303 9.06 16.46 9.85
C THR A 303 8.65 17.88 10.23
N GLN A 304 9.12 18.41 11.37
CA GLN A 304 8.79 19.73 11.89
C GLN A 304 7.27 19.92 12.13
N GLN A 305 6.61 18.86 12.64
CA GLN A 305 5.18 18.84 12.95
C GLN A 305 4.95 18.65 14.45
N ASP A 306 5.61 19.42 15.30
CA ASP A 306 5.58 19.27 16.75
C ASP A 306 4.61 20.23 17.48
N ASP A 307 3.81 21.00 16.73
CA ASP A 307 2.79 21.89 17.26
C ASP A 307 1.56 21.14 17.85
N THR A 308 0.81 21.83 18.70
CA THR A 308 -0.37 21.25 19.37
C THR A 308 -1.43 20.73 18.40
N PRO A 309 -1.80 21.46 17.32
CA PRO A 309 -2.74 20.95 16.32
C PRO A 309 -2.28 19.65 15.65
N ALA A 310 -1.02 19.56 15.19
CA ALA A 310 -0.48 18.37 14.54
C ALA A 310 -0.47 17.18 15.50
N ARG A 311 -0.11 17.39 16.78
CA ARG A 311 -0.16 16.34 17.81
C ARG A 311 -1.59 15.84 18.04
N ASN A 312 -2.58 16.73 18.16
CA ASN A 312 -3.99 16.33 18.34
C ASN A 312 -4.52 15.55 17.13
N ILE A 313 -4.17 15.98 15.92
CA ILE A 313 -4.53 15.26 14.68
C ILE A 313 -3.85 13.89 14.64
N PHE A 314 -2.60 13.80 15.08
CA PHE A 314 -1.87 12.54 15.09
C PHE A 314 -2.50 11.54 16.07
N GLU A 315 -2.89 11.98 17.28
CA GLU A 315 -3.65 11.16 18.23
C GLU A 315 -4.96 10.64 17.63
N PHE A 316 -5.69 11.49 16.90
CA PHE A 316 -6.88 11.05 16.16
C PHE A 316 -6.54 9.95 15.14
N TYR A 317 -5.45 10.09 14.37
CA TYR A 317 -5.02 9.05 13.43
C TYR A 317 -4.57 7.76 14.13
N LEU A 318 -3.92 7.84 15.29
CA LEU A 318 -3.57 6.66 16.09
C LEU A 318 -4.83 5.88 16.49
N VAL A 319 -5.89 6.57 16.94
CA VAL A 319 -7.19 5.95 17.23
C VAL A 319 -7.81 5.31 15.99
N GLU A 320 -7.92 6.07 14.88
CA GLU A 320 -8.46 5.57 13.61
C GLU A 320 -7.75 4.29 13.17
N LYS A 321 -6.41 4.31 13.14
CA LYS A 321 -5.61 3.19 12.65
C LYS A 321 -5.61 2.00 13.59
N ALA A 322 -5.67 2.21 14.90
CA ALA A 322 -5.80 1.13 15.88
C ALA A 322 -7.13 0.39 15.74
N ILE A 323 -8.22 1.12 15.54
CA ILE A 323 -9.55 0.54 15.34
C ILE A 323 -9.60 -0.28 14.04
N VAL A 324 -9.11 0.28 12.92
CA VAL A 324 -9.07 -0.43 11.64
C VAL A 324 -8.18 -1.67 11.74
N ALA A 325 -6.97 -1.53 12.26
CA ALA A 325 -6.03 -2.65 12.40
C ALA A 325 -6.60 -3.74 13.31
N ALA A 326 -7.29 -3.38 14.40
CA ALA A 326 -7.96 -4.36 15.25
C ALA A 326 -9.01 -5.16 14.49
N ALA A 327 -9.86 -4.48 13.72
CA ALA A 327 -10.91 -5.14 12.93
C ALA A 327 -10.32 -6.11 11.91
N ILE A 328 -9.25 -5.69 11.19
CA ILE A 328 -8.55 -6.57 10.24
C ILE A 328 -7.96 -7.79 10.93
N ASN A 329 -7.24 -7.57 12.05
CA ASN A 329 -6.58 -8.66 12.76
C ASN A 329 -7.58 -9.66 13.37
N ILE A 330 -8.72 -9.20 13.87
CA ILE A 330 -9.74 -10.06 14.47
C ILE A 330 -10.54 -10.81 13.40
N LEU A 331 -11.02 -10.09 12.37
CA LEU A 331 -12.02 -10.62 11.44
C LEU A 331 -11.41 -11.38 10.26
N PHE A 332 -10.18 -11.04 9.86
CA PHE A 332 -9.54 -11.63 8.67
C PHE A 332 -8.29 -12.44 9.01
N ASP A 333 -7.44 -11.93 9.89
CA ASP A 333 -6.14 -12.57 10.16
C ASP A 333 -6.19 -13.59 11.31
N ASN A 334 -7.33 -13.71 12.01
CA ASN A 334 -7.52 -14.57 13.17
C ASN A 334 -6.50 -14.32 14.31
N GLN A 335 -6.01 -13.09 14.45
CA GLN A 335 -5.08 -12.66 15.50
C GLN A 335 -5.80 -11.94 16.65
N LEU A 336 -6.69 -12.66 17.36
CA LEU A 336 -7.52 -12.08 18.42
C LEU A 336 -6.70 -11.33 19.49
N GLY A 337 -5.59 -11.90 19.95
CA GLY A 337 -4.76 -11.28 20.99
C GLY A 337 -4.16 -9.93 20.55
N LEU A 338 -3.66 -9.85 19.31
CA LEU A 338 -3.16 -8.60 18.74
C LEU A 338 -4.29 -7.59 18.52
N GLY A 339 -5.44 -8.07 18.01
CA GLY A 339 -6.62 -7.26 17.83
C GLY A 339 -7.13 -6.62 19.13
N LEU A 340 -7.19 -7.38 20.23
CA LEU A 340 -7.56 -6.85 21.54
C LEU A 340 -6.55 -5.81 22.05
N ARG A 341 -5.24 -6.03 21.84
CA ARG A 341 -4.21 -5.04 22.17
C ARG A 341 -4.38 -3.74 21.38
N LEU A 342 -4.70 -3.84 20.09
CA LEU A 342 -4.98 -2.68 19.23
C LEU A 342 -6.22 -1.91 19.71
N LEU A 343 -7.30 -2.59 20.12
CA LEU A 343 -8.46 -1.92 20.72
C LEU A 343 -8.11 -1.21 22.04
N GLN A 344 -7.25 -1.82 22.86
CA GLN A 344 -6.78 -1.17 24.07
C GLN A 344 -5.99 0.11 23.77
N LEU A 345 -5.08 0.07 22.79
CA LEU A 345 -4.35 1.27 22.33
C LEU A 345 -5.31 2.33 21.80
N ALA A 346 -6.33 1.95 21.02
CA ALA A 346 -7.35 2.87 20.55
C ALA A 346 -8.06 3.59 21.71
N GLN A 347 -8.40 2.84 22.78
CA GLN A 347 -9.01 3.42 23.97
C GLN A 347 -8.05 4.38 24.69
N GLU A 348 -6.79 3.96 24.93
CA GLU A 348 -5.77 4.79 25.60
C GLU A 348 -5.56 6.12 24.86
N HIS A 349 -5.44 6.09 23.53
CA HIS A 349 -5.29 7.30 22.71
C HIS A 349 -6.57 8.14 22.63
N LEU A 350 -7.75 7.53 22.64
CA LEU A 350 -9.01 8.27 22.66
C LEU A 350 -9.20 9.02 23.98
N GLU A 351 -8.88 8.38 25.10
CA GLU A 351 -8.90 9.02 26.43
C GLU A 351 -7.92 10.20 26.48
N HIS A 352 -6.72 10.04 25.93
CA HIS A 352 -5.73 11.12 25.83
C HIS A 352 -6.23 12.27 24.94
N LEU A 353 -6.80 11.98 23.77
CA LEU A 353 -7.35 12.98 22.87
C LEU A 353 -8.51 13.76 23.53
N LEU A 354 -9.42 13.07 24.22
CA LEU A 354 -10.52 13.69 24.96
C LEU A 354 -10.00 14.60 26.08
N HIS A 355 -8.97 14.17 26.82
CA HIS A 355 -8.34 15.00 27.84
C HIS A 355 -7.71 16.25 27.21
N CYS A 356 -6.96 16.10 26.12
CA CYS A 356 -6.39 17.23 25.39
C CYS A 356 -7.46 18.20 24.90
N TRP A 357 -8.63 17.73 24.49
CA TRP A 357 -9.75 18.56 24.02
C TRP A 357 -10.54 19.26 25.13
N LEU A 358 -10.83 18.55 26.22
CA LEU A 358 -11.66 19.08 27.31
C LEU A 358 -10.93 20.13 28.15
N TYR A 359 -9.60 20.15 28.14
CA TYR A 359 -8.78 21.00 29.00
C TYR A 359 -7.93 22.03 28.24
N GLN A 360 -8.24 22.36 26.97
CA GLN A 360 -7.58 23.48 26.30
C GLN A 360 -8.05 24.82 26.91
N PRO A 361 -7.14 25.75 27.28
CA PRO A 361 -7.53 27.11 27.63
C PRO A 361 -8.15 27.78 26.39
N ALA A 362 -9.31 28.41 26.62
CA ALA A 362 -10.12 29.09 25.59
C ALA A 362 -9.40 30.27 24.91
#